data_AF-A0A9C8HXH7-F1
#
_entry.id   AF-A0A9C8HXH7-F1
#
_cell.length_a   1.000
_cell.length_b   1.000
_cell.length_c   1.000
_cell.angle_alpha   90.00
_cell.angle_beta   90.00
_cell.angle_gamma   90.00
#
_symmetry.space_group_name_H-M   'P 1'
#
loop_
_entity.id
_entity.type
_entity.pdbx_description
1 polymer ?
#
loop_
_entity_poly.entity_id
_entity_poly.type
_entity_poly.pdbx_seq_one_letter_code
_entity_poly.pdbx_strand_id
1 'polypeptide(L)' 'MNKLNRFDLNYYDKGIVHLCGVDEAGRGALAGPVVSAAVIFQAGSSIPGVNDSKQLTPVKREDLFQKVISQSAA' A
#
# COMPACT_ATOMS: atom_id res chain seq x y z
N MET A 1 -7.15 0.47 -17.00
CA MET A 1 -6.93 -0.53 -15.94
C MET A 1 -5.55 -0.27 -15.34
N ASN A 2 -5.47 0.13 -14.07
CA ASN A 2 -4.18 0.49 -13.46
C ASN A 2 -3.28 -0.75 -13.36
N LYS A 3 -2.03 -0.64 -13.83
CA LYS A 3 -1.03 -1.72 -13.81
C LYS A 3 -0.84 -2.34 -12.41
N LEU A 4 -1.01 -1.53 -11.37
CA LEU A 4 -0.79 -1.90 -9.97
C LEU A 4 -1.62 -3.12 -9.51
N ASN A 5 -2.89 -3.20 -9.89
CA ASN A 5 -3.78 -4.25 -9.37
C ASN A 5 -3.72 -5.55 -10.19
N ARG A 6 -2.99 -5.56 -11.32
CA ARG A 6 -2.96 -6.73 -12.21
C ARG A 6 -2.29 -7.94 -11.56
N PHE A 7 -1.32 -7.71 -10.68
CA PHE A 7 -0.67 -8.79 -9.93
C PHE A 7 -1.68 -9.48 -9.02
N ASP A 8 -2.41 -8.68 -8.22
CA ASP A 8 -3.38 -9.14 -7.23
C ASP A 8 -4.56 -9.90 -7.85
N LEU A 9 -5.07 -9.45 -9.00
CA LEU A 9 -6.19 -10.09 -9.72
C LEU A 9 -5.96 -11.58 -9.99
N ASN A 10 -4.74 -11.97 -10.38
CA ASN A 10 -4.42 -13.38 -10.67
C ASN A 10 -4.54 -14.29 -9.43
N TYR A 11 -4.43 -13.73 -8.23
CA TYR A 11 -4.59 -14.49 -6.99
C TYR A 11 -6.03 -14.52 -6.52
N TYR A 12 -6.78 -13.44 -6.72
CA TYR A 12 -8.23 -13.44 -6.51
C TYR A 12 -8.93 -14.48 -7.41
N ASP A 13 -8.53 -14.60 -8.67
CA ASP A 13 -9.05 -15.60 -9.62
C ASP A 13 -8.77 -17.06 -9.16
N LYS A 14 -7.77 -17.25 -8.29
CA LYS A 14 -7.43 -18.55 -7.69
C LYS A 14 -8.14 -18.80 -6.34
N GLY A 15 -9.06 -17.92 -5.95
CA GLY A 15 -9.80 -18.02 -4.69
C GLY A 15 -9.04 -17.51 -3.46
N ILE A 16 -7.88 -16.86 -3.63
CA ILE A 16 -7.19 -16.21 -2.50
C ILE A 16 -7.90 -14.90 -2.20
N VAL A 17 -8.51 -14.81 -1.04
CA VAL A 17 -9.36 -13.66 -0.65
C VAL A 17 -8.62 -12.58 0.13
N HIS A 18 -7.46 -12.90 0.70
CA HIS A 18 -6.64 -11.97 1.48
C HIS A 18 -5.26 -11.82 0.85
N LEU A 19 -4.98 -10.63 0.34
CA LEU A 19 -3.67 -10.24 -0.16
C LEU A 19 -3.13 -9.11 0.69
N CYS A 20 -1.92 -9.32 1.21
CA CYS A 20 -1.23 -8.36 2.05
C CYS A 20 -0.09 -7.72 1.26
N GLY A 21 -0.13 -6.39 1.12
CA GLY A 21 0.97 -5.59 0.61
C GLY A 21 1.93 -5.24 1.74
N VAL A 22 3.22 -5.41 1.51
CA VAL A 22 4.28 -5.12 2.50
C VAL A 22 5.34 -4.23 1.86
N ASP A 23 5.83 -3.23 2.60
CA ASP A 23 6.92 -2.37 2.18
C ASP A 23 7.75 -1.88 3.39
N GLU A 24 8.99 -1.45 3.14
CA GLU A 24 9.89 -0.92 4.15
C GLU A 24 10.43 0.49 3.82
N ALA A 25 10.67 1.27 4.87
CA ALA A 25 11.36 2.55 4.80
C ALA A 25 12.55 2.59 5.76
N GLY A 26 13.64 3.24 5.32
CA GLY A 26 14.82 3.46 6.16
C GLY A 26 16.01 2.54 5.89
N ARG A 27 15.92 1.56 4.96
CA ARG A 27 17.02 0.61 4.68
C ARG A 27 18.37 1.23 4.31
N GLY A 28 18.36 2.45 3.76
CA GLY A 28 19.55 3.17 3.30
C GLY A 28 19.96 4.34 4.19
N ALA A 29 19.29 4.53 5.33
CA ALA A 29 19.63 5.60 6.26
C ALA A 29 20.92 5.24 7.04
N LEU A 30 21.74 6.25 7.34
CA LEU A 30 22.96 6.08 8.15
C LEU A 30 22.63 5.80 9.63
N ALA A 31 21.47 6.30 10.10
CA ALA A 31 20.99 6.14 11.46
C ALA A 31 19.46 6.15 11.48
N GLY A 32 18.89 5.63 12.56
CA GLY A 32 17.46 5.42 12.73
C GLY A 32 17.02 3.99 12.38
N PRO A 33 15.83 3.57 12.82
CA PRO A 33 15.33 2.23 12.55
C PRO A 33 14.88 2.07 11.10
N VAL A 34 14.87 0.83 10.63
CA VAL A 34 14.06 0.42 9.47
C VAL A 34 12.65 0.13 9.96
N VAL A 35 11.66 0.65 9.27
CA VAL A 35 10.23 0.45 9.58
C VAL A 35 9.58 -0.27 8.42
N SER A 36 8.79 -1.30 8.72
CA SER A 36 7.98 -2.01 7.73
C SER A 36 6.51 -1.93 8.09
N ALA A 37 5.65 -1.93 7.07
CA ALA A 37 4.21 -1.96 7.24
C ALA A 37 3.60 -3.05 6.35
N ALA A 38 2.49 -3.62 6.82
CA ALA A 38 1.71 -4.62 6.13
C ALA A 38 0.27 -4.13 6.09
N VAL A 39 -0.38 -4.16 4.93
CA VAL A 39 -1.76 -3.67 4.76
C VAL A 39 -2.54 -4.66 3.89
N ILE A 40 -3.75 -5.00 4.34
CA ILE A 40 -4.71 -5.77 3.56
C ILE A 40 -5.86 -4.85 3.15
N PHE A 41 -6.20 -4.84 1.87
CA PHE A 41 -7.40 -4.19 1.36
C PHE A 41 -8.45 -5.21 0.93
N GLN A 42 -9.71 -4.78 0.91
CA GLN A 42 -10.77 -5.55 0.26
C GLN A 42 -10.52 -5.64 -1.26
N ALA A 43 -10.92 -6.75 -1.87
CA ALA A 43 -10.81 -6.91 -3.31
C ALA A 43 -11.55 -5.78 -4.05
N GLY A 44 -10.90 -5.15 -5.02
CA GLY A 44 -11.46 -4.01 -5.75
C GLY A 44 -11.31 -2.66 -5.06
N SER A 45 -10.75 -2.60 -3.84
CA SER A 45 -10.38 -1.32 -3.21
C SER A 45 -9.40 -0.54 -4.09
N SER A 46 -9.60 0.77 -4.12
CA SER A 46 -8.73 1.71 -4.83
C SER A 46 -8.77 3.05 -4.12
N ILE A 47 -7.60 3.55 -3.74
CA ILE A 47 -7.45 4.87 -3.12
C ILE A 47 -6.82 5.79 -4.17
N PRO A 48 -7.59 6.73 -4.75
CA PRO A 48 -7.06 7.65 -5.76
C PRO A 48 -5.88 8.45 -5.22
N GLY A 49 -4.80 8.50 -5.99
CA GLY A 49 -3.58 9.21 -5.64
C GLY A 49 -2.58 8.41 -4.81
N VAL A 50 -2.92 7.18 -4.36
CA VAL A 50 -1.91 6.23 -3.88
C VAL A 50 -1.04 5.83 -5.06
N ASN A 51 0.23 6.18 -4.96
CA ASN A 51 1.29 5.85 -5.91
C ASN A 51 2.61 5.83 -5.12
N ASP A 52 3.75 5.60 -5.79
CA ASP A 52 5.07 5.58 -5.14
C ASP A 52 5.27 6.80 -4.22
N SER A 53 5.57 6.54 -2.94
CA SER A 53 5.61 7.56 -1.88
C SER A 53 6.69 8.62 -2.09
N LYS A 54 7.69 8.35 -2.94
CA LYS A 54 8.76 9.29 -3.29
C LYS A 54 8.30 10.35 -4.30
N GLN A 55 7.14 10.15 -4.94
CA GLN A 55 6.51 11.13 -5.81
C GLN A 55 5.50 12.04 -5.06
N LEU A 56 5.30 11.81 -3.76
CA LEU A 56 4.32 12.52 -2.95
C LEU A 56 4.98 13.55 -2.02
N THR A 57 4.34 14.71 -1.90
CA THR A 57 4.71 15.70 -0.88
C THR A 57 4.39 15.16 0.52
N PRO A 58 5.07 15.64 1.58
CA PRO A 58 4.78 15.21 2.95
C PRO A 58 3.30 15.35 3.33
N VAL A 59 2.68 16.47 2.97
CA VAL A 59 1.25 16.74 3.23
C VAL A 59 0.35 15.70 2.54
N LYS A 60 0.59 15.42 1.25
CA LYS A 60 -0.21 14.42 0.52
C LYS A 60 -0.03 13.02 1.11
N ARG A 61 1.15 12.70 1.63
CA ARG A 61 1.42 11.40 2.25
C ARG A 61 0.63 11.23 3.55
N GLU A 62 0.54 12.27 4.36
CA GLU A 62 -0.25 12.26 5.60
C GLU A 62 -1.75 12.09 5.30
N ASP A 63 -2.27 12.83 4.32
CA ASP A 63 -3.66 12.69 3.88
C ASP A 63 -3.98 11.28 3.34
N LEU A 64 -3.04 10.71 2.57
CA LEU A 64 -3.19 9.36 2.04
C LEU A 64 -3.05 8.30 3.12
N PHE A 65 -2.18 8.51 4.12
CA PHE A 65 -2.05 7.61 5.27
C PHE A 65 -3.39 7.44 5.99
N GLN A 66 -4.10 8.52 6.27
CA GLN A 66 -5.43 8.45 6.89
C GLN A 66 -6.46 7.68 6.05
N LYS A 67 -6.40 7.83 4.71
CA LYS A 67 -7.25 7.07 3.79
C LYS A 67 -6.89 5.59 3.74
N VAL A 68 -5.60 5.26 3.78
CA VAL A 68 -5.11 3.88 3.82
C VAL A 68 -5.59 3.18 5.08
N ILE A 69 -5.40 3.80 6.25
CA ILE A 69 -5.84 3.23 7.53
C ILE A 69 -7.36 3.04 7.55
N SER A 70 -8.13 4.05 7.15
CA SER A 70 -9.61 3.97 7.17
C SER A 70 -10.20 2.96 6.18
N GLN A 71 -9.51 2.63 5.09
CA GLN A 71 -9.99 1.69 4.06
C GLN A 71 -9.32 0.30 4.14
N SER A 72 -8.33 0.14 5.02
CA SER A 72 -7.70 -1.15 5.28
C SER A 72 -8.62 -2.10 6.05
N ALA A 73 -8.52 -3.39 5.75
CA ALA A 73 -9.20 -4.45 6.48
C ALA A 73 -8.37 -4.98 7.66
N ALA A 74 -7.04 -4.87 7.55
CA ALA A 74 -6.06 -5.18 8.58
C ALA A 74 -4.73 -4.49 8.27
#